data_AF-J9R9A8-F1
#
_entry.id   AF-J9R9A8-F1
#
_cell.length_a   1.000
_cell.length_b   1.000
_cell.length_c   1.000
_cell.angle_alpha   90.00
_cell.angle_beta   90.00
_cell.angle_gamma   90.00
#
_symmetry.space_group_name_H-M   'P 1'
#
loop_
_entity.id
_entity.type
_entity.pdbx_description
1 polymer ?
#
loop_
_entity_poly.entity_id
_entity_poly.type
_entity_poly.pdbx_seq_one_letter_code
_entity_poly.pdbx_strand_id
1 'polypeptide(L)'
;MRIENIRQFIKEKAEQFGAKTDNEFNKPYIERNNTGQEALKDNGACFGFIHPEEEASGPFHDFSLTIFPNNQNKPWLVCLGIGSSGFKNDYELATYPGLRRLFSKLTDERGFCKSDFSDIETSLPKSITGSLDLQHIKNTIKTYTKVLPTCQIVDDPESEEGKQIIAAFVAGYAKLRDWPSNKDHRKAVSEALEPFLKTETTDETEEVKNLLNERKYIVLQGPPGTGKTRTAKSVADKIGAKTFFTQFHAEISFSDFIFGIRPDTENQELRYRENFGSFSEALKYAVGHINEKVILIID
;
A
#
# COMPACT_ATOMS: atom_id res chain seq x y z
N MET A 1 23.89 11.23 21.37
CA MET A 1 22.79 12.18 21.60
C MET A 1 21.64 11.93 20.65
N ARG A 2 21.79 12.09 19.32
CA ARG A 2 20.72 11.83 18.32
C ARG A 2 19.99 10.49 18.47
N ILE A 3 20.75 9.39 18.57
CA ILE A 3 20.19 8.04 18.75
C ILE A 3 19.30 7.98 19.99
N GLU A 4 19.75 8.54 21.12
CA GLU A 4 18.96 8.53 22.35
C GLU A 4 17.72 9.42 22.25
N ASN A 5 17.85 10.59 21.61
CA ASN A 5 16.73 11.50 21.38
C ASN A 5 15.62 10.82 20.55
N ILE A 6 16.00 10.10 19.48
CA ILE A 6 15.03 9.39 18.64
C ILE A 6 14.47 8.14 19.34
N ARG A 7 15.29 7.41 20.11
CA ARG A 7 14.80 6.31 20.95
C ARG A 7 13.75 6.79 21.95
N GLN A 8 13.99 7.92 22.59
CA GLN A 8 13.02 8.53 23.50
C GLN A 8 11.77 8.98 22.75
N PHE A 9 11.93 9.64 21.60
CA PHE A 9 10.81 10.07 20.75
C PHE A 9 9.90 8.92 20.31
N ILE A 10 10.44 7.77 19.88
CA ILE A 10 9.59 6.63 19.48
C ILE A 10 8.83 6.02 20.66
N LYS A 11 9.37 6.08 21.88
CA LYS A 11 8.69 5.63 23.10
C LYS A 11 7.53 6.55 23.45
N GLU A 12 7.77 7.85 23.45
CA GLU A 12 6.72 8.86 23.67
C GLU A 12 5.60 8.72 22.64
N LYS A 13 5.93 8.45 21.38
CA LYS A 13 4.93 8.17 20.34
C LYS A 13 4.19 6.85 20.59
N ALA A 14 4.88 5.79 20.99
CA ALA A 14 4.24 4.53 21.33
C ALA A 14 3.20 4.71 22.45
N GLU A 15 3.55 5.42 23.52
CA GLU A 15 2.63 5.74 24.62
C GLU A 15 1.45 6.59 24.15
N GLN A 16 1.69 7.65 23.36
CA GLN A 16 0.64 8.47 22.74
C GLN A 16 -0.32 7.64 21.87
N PHE A 17 0.17 6.57 21.24
CA PHE A 17 -0.62 5.66 20.41
C PHE A 17 -1.23 4.50 21.19
N GLY A 18 -1.04 4.43 22.51
CA GLY A 18 -1.71 3.50 23.42
C GLY A 18 -0.88 2.30 23.88
N ALA A 19 0.44 2.30 23.63
CA ALA A 19 1.35 1.31 24.22
C ALA A 19 1.43 1.53 25.74
N LYS A 20 0.85 0.61 26.52
CA LYS A 20 0.83 0.70 27.99
C LYS A 20 2.11 0.09 28.60
N THR A 21 3.16 0.89 28.74
CA THR A 21 4.46 0.46 29.26
C THR A 21 4.47 0.17 30.77
N ASP A 22 3.49 0.68 31.52
CA ASP A 22 3.40 0.55 32.98
C ASP A 22 2.96 -0.85 33.50
N ASN A 23 2.56 -1.77 32.61
CA ASN A 23 2.05 -3.07 33.03
C ASN A 23 3.14 -4.15 32.90
N GLU A 24 3.69 -4.60 34.04
CA GLU A 24 4.77 -5.61 34.04
C GLU A 24 4.38 -6.94 33.38
N PHE A 25 3.09 -7.29 33.41
CA PHE A 25 2.58 -8.58 32.93
C PHE A 25 2.11 -8.58 31.48
N ASN A 26 1.86 -7.41 30.88
CA ASN A 26 1.36 -7.32 29.50
C ASN A 26 1.99 -6.12 28.79
N LYS A 27 3.28 -6.27 28.48
CA LYS A 27 4.04 -5.24 27.78
C LYS A 27 3.55 -5.14 26.33
N PRO A 28 3.46 -3.93 25.76
CA PRO A 28 3.03 -3.73 24.38
C PRO A 28 4.10 -4.12 23.35
N TYR A 29 5.37 -4.16 23.78
CA TYR A 29 6.55 -4.51 22.99
C TYR A 29 7.75 -4.80 23.90
N ILE A 30 8.80 -5.40 23.33
CA ILE A 30 10.16 -5.37 23.89
C ILE A 30 11.00 -4.37 23.10
N GLU A 31 11.71 -3.47 23.80
CA GLU A 31 12.64 -2.55 23.17
C GLU A 31 13.97 -3.27 22.89
N ARG A 32 14.42 -3.27 21.63
CA ARG A 32 15.76 -3.70 21.25
C ARG A 32 16.63 -2.48 21.00
N ASN A 33 17.87 -2.55 21.49
CA ASN A 33 18.88 -1.53 21.23
C ASN A 33 20.26 -2.16 21.06
N ASN A 34 20.75 -2.14 19.83
CA ASN A 34 22.12 -2.50 19.45
C ASN A 34 22.82 -1.28 18.84
N THR A 35 23.10 -0.25 19.65
CA THR A 35 23.75 0.99 19.17
C THR A 35 25.10 1.24 19.84
N GLY A 36 25.75 0.16 20.28
CA GLY A 36 27.12 0.20 20.79
C GLY A 36 28.13 0.66 19.74
N GLN A 37 29.31 1.12 20.19
CA GLN A 37 30.34 1.69 19.29
C GLN A 37 30.76 0.75 18.17
N GLU A 38 30.88 -0.56 18.45
CA GLU A 38 31.21 -1.56 17.42
C GLU A 38 30.07 -1.78 16.43
N ALA A 39 28.82 -1.82 16.90
CA ALA A 39 27.65 -1.97 16.03
C ALA A 39 27.53 -0.82 15.02
N LEU A 40 27.83 0.41 15.47
CA LEU A 40 27.77 1.63 14.63
C LEU A 40 28.84 1.68 13.54
N LYS A 41 29.86 0.81 13.58
CA LYS A 41 30.86 0.66 12.51
C LYS A 41 30.34 -0.26 11.39
N ASP A 42 29.08 -0.06 10.98
CA ASP A 42 28.37 -0.89 10.00
C ASP A 42 28.36 -2.39 10.36
N ASN A 43 28.11 -2.69 11.62
CA ASN A 43 28.08 -4.05 12.16
C ASN A 43 26.74 -4.35 12.84
N GLY A 44 25.64 -4.04 12.15
CA GLY A 44 24.29 -4.39 12.59
C GLY A 44 23.69 -3.42 13.60
N ALA A 45 24.08 -2.14 13.61
CA ALA A 45 23.46 -1.16 14.50
C ALA A 45 21.97 -1.02 14.22
N CYS A 46 21.14 -1.24 15.23
CA CYS A 46 19.70 -1.08 15.11
C CYS A 46 19.05 -0.82 16.47
N PHE A 47 17.85 -0.24 16.46
CA PHE A 47 16.98 -0.19 17.63
C PHE A 47 15.51 -0.16 17.20
N GLY A 48 14.61 -0.42 18.15
CA GLY A 48 13.17 -0.30 17.93
C GLY A 48 12.37 -1.28 18.78
N PHE A 49 11.23 -1.72 18.25
CA PHE A 49 10.24 -2.52 18.98
C PHE A 49 10.04 -3.87 18.32
N ILE A 50 10.05 -4.93 19.13
CA ILE A 50 9.72 -6.29 18.71
C ILE A 50 8.50 -6.81 19.48
N HIS A 51 8.02 -7.99 19.11
CA HIS A 51 6.89 -8.65 19.76
C HIS A 51 7.13 -8.79 21.29
N PRO A 52 6.12 -8.57 22.15
CA PRO A 52 6.31 -8.55 23.61
C PRO A 52 6.71 -9.89 24.23
N GLU A 53 6.50 -11.00 23.54
CA GLU A 53 6.89 -12.35 23.97
C GLU A 53 8.32 -12.75 23.58
N GLU A 54 9.05 -11.88 22.88
CA GLU A 54 10.40 -12.17 22.42
C GLU A 54 11.46 -11.75 23.47
N GLU A 55 12.64 -12.34 23.38
CA GLU A 55 13.73 -12.02 24.29
C GLU A 55 14.32 -10.63 24.02
N ALA A 56 15.05 -10.05 24.98
CA ALA A 56 15.74 -8.78 24.81
C ALA A 56 17.07 -8.88 24.02
N SER A 57 17.54 -10.11 23.73
CA SER A 57 18.76 -10.36 22.93
C SER A 57 18.62 -11.60 22.04
N GLY A 58 19.48 -11.73 21.02
CA GLY A 58 19.44 -12.86 20.09
C GLY A 58 18.41 -12.73 18.96
N PRO A 59 18.26 -13.78 18.14
CA PRO A 59 17.27 -13.83 17.06
C PRO A 59 15.85 -13.85 17.64
N PHE A 60 14.89 -13.33 16.88
CA PHE A 60 13.48 -13.22 17.28
C PHE A 60 12.58 -13.48 16.06
N HIS A 61 11.27 -13.66 16.28
CA HIS A 61 10.27 -13.86 15.23
C HIS A 61 9.42 -12.60 14.99
N ASP A 62 8.57 -12.66 13.97
CA ASP A 62 7.46 -11.74 13.74
C ASP A 62 7.88 -10.31 13.38
N PHE A 63 6.90 -9.44 13.14
CA PHE A 63 7.17 -8.07 12.71
C PHE A 63 7.85 -7.25 13.81
N SER A 64 8.72 -6.33 13.38
CA SER A 64 9.40 -5.36 14.23
C SER A 64 9.37 -3.97 13.61
N LEU A 65 9.26 -2.95 14.46
CA LEU A 65 9.69 -1.61 14.08
C LEU A 65 11.21 -1.57 14.26
N THR A 66 11.95 -1.38 13.17
CA THR A 66 13.42 -1.37 13.22
C THR A 66 13.95 -0.09 12.58
N ILE A 67 14.83 0.62 13.28
CA ILE A 67 15.55 1.77 12.78
C ILE A 67 17.04 1.44 12.76
N PHE A 68 17.69 1.64 11.62
CA PHE A 68 19.14 1.50 11.43
C PHE A 68 19.78 2.90 11.48
N PRO A 69 20.41 3.28 12.61
CA PRO A 69 21.01 4.59 12.76
C PRO A 69 22.47 4.63 12.28
N ASN A 70 23.00 5.85 12.23
CA ASN A 70 24.43 6.11 12.22
C ASN A 70 24.78 7.29 13.13
N ASN A 71 26.08 7.47 13.37
CA ASN A 71 26.65 8.57 14.18
C ASN A 71 27.45 9.58 13.35
N GLN A 72 27.36 9.55 12.02
CA GLN A 72 28.17 10.35 11.09
C GLN A 72 27.37 11.48 10.40
N ASN A 73 26.22 11.89 10.95
CA ASN A 73 25.29 12.84 10.31
C ASN A 73 24.91 12.42 8.87
N LYS A 74 24.73 11.11 8.65
CA LYS A 74 24.21 10.57 7.39
C LYS A 74 22.74 10.16 7.54
N PRO A 75 22.04 9.85 6.44
CA PRO A 75 20.67 9.37 6.49
C PRO A 75 20.51 8.07 7.29
N TRP A 76 19.36 7.88 7.93
CA TRP A 76 18.98 6.64 8.62
C TRP A 76 18.00 5.85 7.77
N LEU A 77 17.77 4.59 8.14
CA LEU A 77 16.75 3.75 7.51
C LEU A 77 15.73 3.32 8.56
N VAL A 78 14.46 3.69 8.37
CA VAL A 78 13.34 3.20 9.21
C VAL A 78 12.59 2.12 8.46
N CYS A 79 12.24 1.04 9.15
CA CYS A 79 11.68 -0.16 8.55
C CYS A 79 10.55 -0.76 9.38
N LEU A 80 9.62 -1.41 8.69
CA LEU A 80 8.95 -2.59 9.24
C LEU A 80 9.81 -3.79 8.83
N GLY A 81 10.41 -4.46 9.80
CA GLY A 81 11.22 -5.65 9.61
C GLY A 81 10.51 -6.92 10.07
N ILE A 82 11.08 -8.07 9.74
CA ILE A 82 10.71 -9.38 10.29
C ILE A 82 11.92 -9.91 11.05
N GLY A 83 11.68 -10.54 12.20
CA GLY A 83 12.73 -11.18 12.96
C GLY A 83 13.49 -12.22 12.14
N SER A 84 14.78 -12.40 12.43
CA SER A 84 15.64 -13.33 11.68
C SER A 84 15.19 -14.79 11.76
N SER A 85 14.33 -15.13 12.72
CA SER A 85 13.72 -16.46 12.84
C SER A 85 12.43 -16.61 12.01
N GLY A 86 12.03 -15.58 11.26
CA GLY A 86 10.83 -15.60 10.43
C GLY A 86 9.54 -15.37 11.23
N PHE A 87 8.43 -15.92 10.76
CA PHE A 87 7.12 -15.76 11.39
C PHE A 87 6.82 -16.85 12.43
N LYS A 88 6.20 -16.46 13.53
CA LYS A 88 5.62 -17.34 14.55
C LYS A 88 4.12 -17.06 14.72
N ASN A 89 3.75 -15.79 14.90
CA ASN A 89 2.37 -15.35 15.12
C ASN A 89 1.84 -14.44 14.00
N ASP A 90 2.73 -13.69 13.32
CA ASP A 90 2.34 -12.61 12.42
C ASP A 90 2.16 -13.03 10.95
N TYR A 91 2.29 -14.31 10.62
CA TYR A 91 2.20 -14.77 9.23
C TYR A 91 0.87 -14.36 8.59
N GLU A 92 -0.25 -14.55 9.29
CA GLU A 92 -1.56 -14.18 8.78
C GLU A 92 -1.67 -12.66 8.56
N LEU A 93 -1.16 -11.85 9.50
CA LEU A 93 -1.10 -10.39 9.38
C LEU A 93 -0.29 -9.96 8.15
N ALA A 94 0.77 -10.68 7.82
CA ALA A 94 1.59 -10.42 6.64
C ALA A 94 0.83 -10.63 5.31
N THR A 95 -0.18 -11.50 5.30
CA THR A 95 -1.02 -11.75 4.12
C THR A 95 -2.13 -10.70 3.93
N TYR A 96 -2.44 -9.91 4.97
CA TYR A 96 -3.53 -8.94 4.90
C TYR A 96 -3.19 -7.74 4.00
N PRO A 97 -3.98 -7.47 2.93
CA PRO A 97 -3.71 -6.37 2.01
C PRO A 97 -3.69 -4.99 2.68
N GLY A 98 -4.46 -4.82 3.78
CA GLY A 98 -4.55 -3.57 4.52
C GLY A 98 -3.23 -3.13 5.15
N LEU A 99 -2.43 -4.07 5.65
CA LEU A 99 -1.13 -3.79 6.25
C LEU A 99 -0.15 -3.29 5.18
N ARG A 100 -0.04 -4.03 4.07
CA ARG A 100 0.78 -3.63 2.92
C ARG A 100 0.36 -2.27 2.38
N ARG A 101 -0.95 -2.05 2.18
CA ARG A 101 -1.49 -0.78 1.67
C ARG A 101 -1.16 0.39 2.59
N LEU A 102 -1.21 0.18 3.91
CA LEU A 102 -0.83 1.21 4.87
C LEU A 102 0.64 1.60 4.70
N PHE A 103 1.55 0.63 4.80
CA PHE A 103 3.00 0.91 4.75
C PHE A 103 3.49 1.37 3.38
N SER A 104 2.84 0.95 2.28
CA SER A 104 3.14 1.47 0.94
C SER A 104 2.87 2.97 0.81
N LYS A 105 1.94 3.53 1.60
CA LYS A 105 1.67 4.97 1.63
C LYS A 105 2.66 5.76 2.49
N LEU A 106 3.37 5.08 3.40
CA LEU A 106 4.37 5.69 4.27
C LEU A 106 5.76 5.74 3.61
N THR A 107 5.88 5.21 2.40
CA THR A 107 7.13 5.18 1.63
C THR A 107 6.99 6.00 0.36
N ASP A 108 8.06 6.68 -0.03
CA ASP A 108 8.17 7.46 -1.27
C ASP A 108 9.26 6.87 -2.21
N GLU A 109 9.71 7.64 -3.20
CA GLU A 109 10.77 7.24 -4.14
C GLU A 109 12.13 6.90 -3.50
N ARG A 110 12.34 7.31 -2.24
CA ARG A 110 13.55 7.00 -1.46
C ARG A 110 13.37 5.77 -0.57
N GLY A 111 12.18 5.21 -0.52
CA GLY A 111 11.87 3.97 0.19
C GLY A 111 11.73 2.76 -0.72
N PHE A 112 11.24 1.68 -0.12
CA PHE A 112 10.82 0.48 -0.83
C PHE A 112 9.75 -0.25 -0.02
N CYS A 113 8.76 -0.82 -0.70
CA CYS A 113 7.71 -1.63 -0.11
C CYS A 113 7.50 -2.89 -0.96
N LYS A 114 7.61 -4.08 -0.37
CA LYS A 114 7.38 -5.36 -1.05
C LYS A 114 5.91 -5.49 -1.47
N SER A 115 5.69 -6.18 -2.59
CA SER A 115 4.36 -6.59 -3.03
C SER A 115 3.73 -7.65 -2.12
N ASP A 116 4.56 -8.41 -1.40
CA ASP A 116 4.14 -9.45 -0.46
C ASP A 116 4.97 -9.31 0.84
N PHE A 117 4.29 -9.13 1.97
CA PHE A 117 4.95 -9.01 3.28
C PHE A 117 5.29 -10.36 3.90
N SER A 118 4.72 -11.46 3.39
CA SER A 118 5.08 -12.82 3.81
C SER A 118 6.38 -13.32 3.17
N ASP A 119 6.85 -12.65 2.12
CA ASP A 119 8.09 -12.96 1.42
C ASP A 119 9.33 -12.56 2.25
N ILE A 120 10.01 -13.58 2.80
CA ILE A 120 11.29 -13.47 3.53
C ILE A 120 12.50 -13.96 2.72
N GLU A 121 12.33 -14.18 1.41
CA GLU A 121 13.37 -14.72 0.54
C GLU A 121 13.96 -13.66 -0.39
N THR A 122 13.09 -12.78 -0.90
CA THR A 122 13.47 -11.71 -1.83
C THR A 122 14.24 -10.62 -1.10
N SER A 123 15.40 -10.27 -1.66
CA SER A 123 16.24 -9.19 -1.14
C SER A 123 15.74 -7.82 -1.58
N LEU A 124 15.97 -6.80 -0.77
CA LEU A 124 15.79 -5.40 -1.13
C LEU A 124 16.42 -5.06 -2.50
N PRO A 125 15.80 -4.15 -3.28
CA PRO A 125 16.28 -3.78 -4.60
C PRO A 125 17.61 -3.03 -4.54
N LYS A 126 18.25 -2.88 -5.72
CA LYS A 126 19.49 -2.09 -5.89
C LYS A 126 19.33 -0.62 -5.55
N SER A 127 18.11 -0.07 -5.65
CA SER A 127 17.82 1.30 -5.22
C SER A 127 18.12 1.53 -3.74
N ILE A 128 17.96 0.51 -2.89
CA ILE A 128 18.31 0.57 -1.46
C ILE A 128 19.71 0.00 -1.22
N THR A 129 19.98 -1.24 -1.65
CA THR A 129 21.26 -1.94 -1.36
C THR A 129 22.48 -1.31 -2.02
N GLY A 130 22.28 -0.56 -3.11
CA GLY A 130 23.31 0.18 -3.84
C GLY A 130 23.25 1.69 -3.64
N SER A 131 22.38 2.20 -2.77
CA SER A 131 22.21 3.64 -2.54
C SER A 131 23.51 4.29 -2.06
N LEU A 132 23.84 5.46 -2.61
CA LEU A 132 24.98 6.27 -2.14
C LEU A 132 24.74 6.81 -0.73
N ASP A 133 23.48 7.11 -0.38
CA ASP A 133 23.08 7.65 0.92
C ASP A 133 23.30 6.65 2.05
N LEU A 134 23.19 5.35 1.75
CA LEU A 134 23.23 4.27 2.74
C LEU A 134 24.57 3.50 2.77
N GLN A 135 25.61 3.96 2.07
CA GLN A 135 26.93 3.28 2.03
C GLN A 135 27.54 3.06 3.42
N HIS A 136 27.18 3.91 4.38
CA HIS A 136 27.68 3.87 5.74
C HIS A 136 27.04 2.78 6.62
N ILE A 137 25.93 2.16 6.17
CA ILE A 137 25.29 0.99 6.81
C ILE A 137 25.11 -0.17 5.81
N LYS A 138 26.00 -0.27 4.82
CA LYS A 138 25.88 -1.22 3.70
C LYS A 138 25.88 -2.68 4.16
N ASN A 139 26.79 -3.06 5.04
CA ASN A 139 26.88 -4.43 5.55
C ASN A 139 25.68 -4.76 6.43
N THR A 140 25.21 -3.79 7.21
CA THR A 140 24.00 -3.90 8.02
C THR A 140 22.78 -4.19 7.13
N ILE A 141 22.59 -3.41 6.07
CA ILE A 141 21.51 -3.65 5.09
C ILE A 141 21.68 -5.02 4.43
N LYS A 142 22.90 -5.40 4.04
CA LYS A 142 23.17 -6.72 3.44
C LYS A 142 22.77 -7.86 4.36
N THR A 143 23.01 -7.75 5.67
CA THR A 143 22.61 -8.75 6.67
C THR A 143 21.10 -8.93 6.75
N TYR A 144 20.33 -7.83 6.71
CA TYR A 144 18.88 -7.85 6.89
C TYR A 144 18.08 -7.77 5.59
N THR A 145 18.75 -7.78 4.43
CA THR A 145 18.16 -7.42 3.13
C THR A 145 16.94 -8.23 2.73
N LYS A 146 16.73 -9.44 3.27
CA LYS A 146 15.60 -10.29 2.95
C LYS A 146 14.39 -10.07 3.86
N VAL A 147 14.63 -9.60 5.08
CA VAL A 147 13.64 -9.52 6.16
C VAL A 147 13.16 -8.09 6.41
N LEU A 148 13.21 -7.23 5.38
CA LEU A 148 12.69 -5.85 5.42
C LEU A 148 11.55 -5.70 4.40
N PRO A 149 10.30 -6.01 4.78
CA PRO A 149 9.12 -5.81 3.93
C PRO A 149 8.94 -4.37 3.45
N THR A 150 9.24 -3.39 4.29
CA THR A 150 9.21 -1.99 3.90
C THR A 150 10.29 -1.18 4.62
N CYS A 151 10.81 -0.17 3.93
CA CYS A 151 11.80 0.75 4.48
C CYS A 151 11.71 2.13 3.83
N GLN A 152 12.10 3.17 4.58
CA GLN A 152 12.16 4.55 4.14
C GLN A 152 13.48 5.17 4.60
N ILE A 153 14.16 5.87 3.69
CA ILE A 153 15.36 6.66 4.04
C ILE A 153 14.92 7.96 4.72
N VAL A 154 15.59 8.31 5.81
CA VAL A 154 15.35 9.53 6.58
C VAL A 154 16.64 10.33 6.64
N ASP A 155 16.72 11.46 5.93
CA ASP A 155 17.96 12.26 5.83
C ASP A 155 18.45 12.78 7.18
N ASP A 156 17.59 13.48 7.90
CA ASP A 156 17.87 13.98 9.24
C ASP A 156 16.76 13.53 10.19
N PRO A 157 16.98 12.51 11.05
CA PRO A 157 15.95 11.97 11.91
C PRO A 157 15.46 12.96 12.97
N GLU A 158 16.24 14.01 13.30
CA GLU A 158 15.84 15.04 14.27
C GLU A 158 15.04 16.21 13.66
N SER A 159 15.01 16.32 12.34
CA SER A 159 14.20 17.30 11.62
C SER A 159 12.70 17.04 11.80
N GLU A 160 11.87 18.04 11.49
CA GLU A 160 10.42 17.88 11.55
C GLU A 160 9.93 16.81 10.56
N GLU A 161 10.44 16.81 9.33
CA GLU A 161 10.13 15.82 8.30
C GLU A 161 10.57 14.41 8.73
N GLY A 162 11.79 14.29 9.27
CA GLY A 162 12.32 13.00 9.73
C GLY A 162 11.52 12.44 10.90
N LYS A 163 11.14 13.27 11.86
CA LYS A 163 10.26 12.87 12.97
C LYS A 163 8.86 12.51 12.49
N GLN A 164 8.32 13.18 11.48
CA GLN A 164 7.04 12.82 10.89
C GLN A 164 7.07 11.42 10.26
N ILE A 165 8.10 11.10 9.47
CA ILE A 165 8.28 9.76 8.88
C ILE A 165 8.41 8.71 9.98
N ILE A 166 9.27 8.94 10.98
CA ILE A 166 9.48 7.99 12.08
C ILE A 166 8.18 7.80 12.87
N ALA A 167 7.46 8.87 13.21
CA ALA A 167 6.18 8.78 13.91
C ALA A 167 5.12 8.01 13.11
N ALA A 168 5.10 8.16 11.78
CA ALA A 168 4.19 7.42 10.91
C ALA A 168 4.47 5.92 10.90
N PHE A 169 5.75 5.51 10.88
CA PHE A 169 6.12 4.10 11.04
C PHE A 169 5.76 3.54 12.42
N VAL A 170 5.95 4.32 13.51
CA VAL A 170 5.51 3.95 14.86
C VAL A 170 3.99 3.80 14.89
N ALA A 171 3.23 4.70 14.25
CA ALA A 171 1.78 4.63 14.14
C ALA A 171 1.30 3.42 13.34
N GLY A 172 2.02 3.07 12.26
CA GLY A 172 1.77 1.85 11.48
C GLY A 172 1.98 0.58 12.32
N TYR A 173 3.05 0.53 13.09
CA TYR A 173 3.32 -0.56 14.03
C TYR A 173 2.29 -0.62 15.17
N ALA A 174 1.85 0.53 15.68
CA ALA A 174 0.80 0.62 16.70
C ALA A 174 -0.53 0.03 16.20
N LYS A 175 -0.90 0.28 14.93
CA LYS A 175 -2.08 -0.34 14.31
C LYS A 175 -1.91 -1.85 14.11
N LEU A 176 -0.72 -2.29 13.70
CA LEU A 176 -0.41 -3.71 13.56
C LEU A 176 -0.58 -4.47 14.89
N ARG A 177 -0.18 -3.84 15.99
CA ARG A 177 -0.23 -4.41 17.34
C ARG A 177 -1.50 -4.09 18.13
N ASP A 178 -2.47 -3.45 17.50
CA ASP A 178 -3.74 -3.03 18.12
C ASP A 178 -3.58 -2.22 19.43
N TRP A 179 -2.59 -1.32 19.48
CA TRP A 179 -2.37 -0.44 20.65
C TRP A 179 -3.50 0.58 20.91
N PRO A 180 -4.13 1.21 19.89
CA PRO A 180 -5.08 2.30 20.09
C PRO A 180 -6.42 1.92 20.77
N SER A 181 -6.42 1.89 22.09
CA SER A 181 -7.59 1.47 22.89
C SER A 181 -8.67 2.54 23.12
N ASN A 182 -8.38 3.84 22.98
CA ASN A 182 -9.35 4.93 23.23
C ASN A 182 -9.41 5.96 22.08
N LYS A 183 -10.29 6.95 22.20
CA LYS A 183 -10.52 7.98 21.17
C LYS A 183 -9.25 8.81 20.93
N ASP A 184 -8.51 9.15 21.97
CA ASP A 184 -7.32 9.99 21.89
C ASP A 184 -6.16 9.24 21.24
N HIS A 185 -5.94 7.97 21.57
CA HIS A 185 -4.96 7.12 20.89
C HIS A 185 -5.26 7.01 19.39
N ARG A 186 -6.53 6.73 19.04
CA ARG A 186 -6.97 6.63 17.64
C ARG A 186 -6.78 7.96 16.90
N LYS A 187 -7.05 9.08 17.57
CA LYS A 187 -6.82 10.43 17.02
C LYS A 187 -5.34 10.69 16.78
N ALA A 188 -4.48 10.41 17.76
CA ALA A 188 -3.03 10.60 17.65
C ALA A 188 -2.42 9.75 16.51
N VAL A 189 -2.83 8.49 16.38
CA VAL A 189 -2.43 7.63 15.25
C VAL A 189 -2.91 8.22 13.92
N SER A 190 -4.16 8.69 13.86
CA SER A 190 -4.70 9.30 12.64
C SER A 190 -3.92 10.57 12.24
N GLU A 191 -3.61 11.45 13.19
CA GLU A 191 -2.84 12.68 12.98
C GLU A 191 -1.42 12.38 12.49
N ALA A 192 -0.77 11.33 13.00
CA ALA A 192 0.56 10.91 12.55
C ALA A 192 0.57 10.33 11.13
N LEU A 193 -0.51 9.69 10.70
CA LEU A 193 -0.63 9.09 9.37
C LEU A 193 -1.18 10.08 8.32
N GLU A 194 -1.91 11.11 8.75
CA GLU A 194 -2.60 12.06 7.87
C GLU A 194 -1.72 12.68 6.76
N PRO A 195 -0.46 13.11 7.02
CA PRO A 195 0.41 13.66 5.98
C PRO A 195 0.67 12.70 4.82
N PHE A 196 0.71 11.39 5.11
CA PHE A 196 1.03 10.32 4.15
C PHE A 196 -0.20 9.71 3.50
N LEU A 197 -1.38 9.87 4.12
CA LEU A 197 -2.64 9.39 3.56
C LEU A 197 -3.29 10.40 2.60
N LYS A 198 -2.95 11.68 2.74
CA LYS A 198 -3.45 12.79 1.89
C LYS A 198 -2.80 12.87 0.52
N THR A 199 -1.67 12.19 0.30
CA THR A 199 -0.88 12.30 -0.94
C THR A 199 -1.39 11.48 -2.13
N GLU A 200 -2.49 10.74 -1.98
CA GLU A 200 -3.18 10.13 -3.13
C GLU A 200 -4.65 10.54 -3.18
N THR A 201 -4.88 11.82 -3.44
CA THR A 201 -5.90 12.16 -4.44
C THR A 201 -5.25 12.16 -5.81
N THR A 202 -4.59 11.06 -6.20
CA THR A 202 -4.63 10.70 -7.62
C THR A 202 -6.11 10.40 -7.81
N ASP A 203 -6.83 11.33 -8.40
CA ASP A 203 -8.24 11.11 -8.73
C ASP A 203 -8.29 9.78 -9.49
N GLU A 204 -8.81 8.72 -8.87
CA GLU A 204 -8.84 7.37 -9.44
C GLU A 204 -9.42 7.43 -10.87
N THR A 205 -10.30 8.40 -11.12
CA THR A 205 -10.85 8.72 -12.42
C THR A 205 -9.79 9.18 -13.44
N GLU A 206 -8.80 10.00 -13.04
CA GLU A 206 -7.71 10.43 -13.92
C GLU A 206 -6.75 9.29 -14.28
N GLU A 207 -6.42 8.42 -13.33
CA GLU A 207 -5.60 7.24 -13.62
C GLU A 207 -6.32 6.29 -14.59
N VAL A 208 -7.58 5.96 -14.30
CA VAL A 208 -8.41 5.11 -15.17
C VAL A 208 -8.60 5.75 -16.54
N LYS A 209 -8.78 7.08 -16.61
CA LYS A 209 -8.84 7.82 -17.88
C LYS A 209 -7.53 7.70 -18.67
N ASN A 210 -6.37 7.84 -18.03
CA ASN A 210 -5.07 7.74 -18.71
C ASN A 210 -4.86 6.32 -19.27
N LEU A 211 -5.11 5.30 -18.44
CA LEU A 211 -5.04 3.90 -18.85
C LEU A 211 -6.02 3.57 -19.99
N LEU A 212 -7.25 4.09 -19.93
CA LEU A 212 -8.25 3.90 -20.97
C LEU A 212 -7.85 4.62 -22.28
N ASN A 213 -7.25 5.81 -22.21
CA ASN A 213 -6.77 6.51 -23.39
C ASN A 213 -5.60 5.78 -24.07
N GLU A 214 -4.70 5.16 -23.28
CA GLU A 214 -3.56 4.40 -23.77
C GLU A 214 -3.99 3.05 -24.36
N ARG A 215 -4.75 2.25 -23.59
CA ARG A 215 -5.05 0.85 -23.92
C ARG A 215 -6.35 0.66 -24.69
N LYS A 216 -7.22 1.67 -24.73
CA LYS A 216 -8.58 1.65 -25.31
C LYS A 216 -9.58 0.71 -24.65
N TYR A 217 -9.17 -0.06 -23.65
CA TYR A 217 -10.03 -0.88 -22.81
C TYR A 217 -9.47 -0.93 -21.37
N ILE A 218 -10.36 -1.16 -20.41
CA ILE A 218 -10.00 -1.36 -19.00
C ILE A 218 -11.03 -2.27 -18.33
N VAL A 219 -10.58 -3.08 -17.37
CA VAL A 219 -11.44 -3.90 -16.52
C VAL A 219 -11.29 -3.40 -15.09
N LEU A 220 -12.36 -2.85 -14.52
CA LEU A 220 -12.39 -2.42 -13.13
C LEU A 220 -12.75 -3.62 -12.25
N GLN A 221 -11.82 -4.08 -11.43
CA GLN A 221 -12.03 -5.23 -10.54
C GLN A 221 -12.15 -4.77 -9.09
N GLY A 222 -12.99 -5.45 -8.31
CA GLY A 222 -13.14 -5.21 -6.89
C GLY A 222 -14.40 -5.83 -6.30
N PRO A 223 -14.50 -5.88 -4.96
CA PRO A 223 -15.69 -6.38 -4.25
C PRO A 223 -17.00 -5.72 -4.72
N PRO A 224 -18.17 -6.38 -4.53
CA PRO A 224 -19.45 -5.73 -4.79
C PRO A 224 -19.60 -4.47 -3.90
N GLY A 225 -20.22 -3.43 -4.44
CA GLY A 225 -20.45 -2.17 -3.70
C GLY A 225 -19.27 -1.18 -3.66
N THR A 226 -18.12 -1.48 -4.29
CA THR A 226 -16.97 -0.55 -4.32
C THR A 226 -17.05 0.56 -5.38
N GLY A 227 -18.24 0.80 -5.95
CA GLY A 227 -18.45 1.93 -6.87
C GLY A 227 -17.87 1.78 -8.28
N LYS A 228 -17.49 0.57 -8.73
CA LYS A 228 -16.97 0.33 -10.10
C LYS A 228 -17.80 0.99 -11.21
N THR A 229 -19.11 0.76 -11.21
CA THR A 229 -20.04 1.37 -12.19
C THR A 229 -20.07 2.89 -12.09
N ARG A 230 -19.95 3.45 -10.87
CA ARG A 230 -19.86 4.90 -10.66
C ARG A 230 -18.56 5.46 -11.24
N THR A 231 -17.43 4.77 -11.01
CA THR A 231 -16.12 5.17 -11.56
C THR A 231 -16.13 5.10 -13.10
N ALA A 232 -16.66 4.03 -13.70
CA ALA A 232 -16.76 3.90 -15.16
C ALA A 232 -17.55 5.06 -15.79
N LYS A 233 -18.70 5.43 -15.20
CA LYS A 233 -19.50 6.58 -15.66
C LYS A 233 -18.75 7.91 -15.49
N SER A 234 -18.14 8.13 -14.32
CA SER A 234 -17.33 9.34 -14.05
C SER A 234 -16.19 9.51 -15.07
N VAL A 235 -15.50 8.43 -15.42
CA VAL A 235 -14.43 8.44 -16.44
C VAL A 235 -15.00 8.80 -17.81
N ALA A 236 -16.13 8.21 -18.20
CA ALA A 236 -16.76 8.48 -19.48
C ALA A 236 -17.22 9.95 -19.61
N ASP A 237 -17.83 10.48 -18.54
CA ASP A 237 -18.26 11.87 -18.45
C ASP A 237 -17.06 12.84 -18.56
N LYS A 238 -15.97 12.55 -17.83
CA LYS A 238 -14.73 13.34 -17.91
C LYS A 238 -14.07 13.33 -19.29
N ILE A 239 -14.16 12.21 -20.00
CA ILE A 239 -13.64 12.09 -21.37
C ILE A 239 -14.52 12.88 -22.35
N GLY A 240 -15.76 13.22 -21.96
CA GLY A 240 -16.76 13.80 -22.84
C GLY A 240 -17.22 12.80 -23.90
N ALA A 241 -17.26 11.50 -23.56
CA ALA A 241 -17.59 10.45 -24.51
C ALA A 241 -19.10 10.20 -24.60
N LYS A 242 -19.58 9.89 -25.81
CA LYS A 242 -20.88 9.24 -25.96
C LYS A 242 -20.80 7.86 -25.31
N THR A 243 -21.63 7.65 -24.29
CA THR A 243 -21.64 6.42 -23.51
C THR A 243 -22.76 5.49 -23.95
N PHE A 244 -22.41 4.23 -24.21
CA PHE A 244 -23.33 3.11 -24.31
C PHE A 244 -23.16 2.25 -23.05
N PHE A 245 -24.25 1.73 -22.52
CA PHE A 245 -24.23 0.95 -21.27
C PHE A 245 -25.00 -0.35 -21.48
N THR A 246 -24.40 -1.47 -21.09
CA THR A 246 -25.05 -2.78 -21.09
C THR A 246 -24.64 -3.56 -19.85
N GLN A 247 -25.49 -4.50 -19.42
CA GLN A 247 -25.21 -5.38 -18.29
C GLN A 247 -25.19 -6.83 -18.76
N PHE A 248 -24.12 -7.55 -18.44
CA PHE A 248 -23.99 -8.97 -18.75
C PHE A 248 -24.70 -9.81 -17.70
N HIS A 249 -25.37 -10.85 -18.18
CA HIS A 249 -25.97 -11.90 -17.38
C HIS A 249 -25.65 -13.24 -18.05
N ALA A 250 -25.81 -14.35 -17.32
CA ALA A 250 -25.37 -15.67 -17.78
C ALA A 250 -26.00 -16.10 -19.13
N GLU A 251 -27.15 -15.54 -19.50
CA GLU A 251 -27.89 -15.88 -20.73
C GLU A 251 -27.56 -14.95 -21.91
N ILE A 252 -26.67 -13.95 -21.75
CA ILE A 252 -26.34 -13.05 -22.85
C ILE A 252 -25.58 -13.81 -23.95
N SER A 253 -26.11 -13.77 -25.16
CA SER A 253 -25.53 -14.48 -26.30
C SER A 253 -24.83 -13.53 -27.28
N PHE A 254 -24.07 -14.11 -28.22
CA PHE A 254 -23.50 -13.36 -29.34
C PHE A 254 -24.59 -12.59 -30.13
N SER A 255 -25.76 -13.19 -30.31
CA SER A 255 -26.89 -12.59 -31.04
C SER A 255 -27.47 -11.36 -30.33
N ASP A 256 -27.27 -11.25 -29.02
CA ASP A 256 -27.76 -10.14 -28.20
C ASP A 256 -26.75 -9.00 -28.13
N PHE A 257 -25.45 -9.31 -28.18
CA PHE A 257 -24.39 -8.31 -28.02
C PHE A 257 -23.82 -7.80 -29.35
N ILE A 258 -23.69 -8.67 -30.36
CA ILE A 258 -23.10 -8.35 -31.65
C ILE A 258 -24.19 -8.20 -32.71
N PHE A 259 -24.74 -9.31 -33.20
CA PHE A 259 -25.73 -9.30 -34.29
C PHE A 259 -26.54 -10.58 -34.26
N GLY A 260 -27.84 -10.45 -34.34
CA GLY A 260 -28.77 -11.56 -34.37
C GLY A 260 -29.88 -11.35 -35.37
N ILE A 261 -30.59 -12.43 -35.67
CA ILE A 261 -31.82 -12.39 -36.45
C ILE A 261 -32.95 -12.74 -35.49
N ARG A 262 -33.94 -11.86 -35.36
CA ARG A 262 -35.08 -12.06 -34.44
C ARG A 262 -36.39 -12.09 -35.22
N PRO A 263 -37.39 -12.85 -34.78
CA PRO A 263 -38.71 -12.83 -35.40
C PRO A 263 -39.31 -11.42 -35.27
N ASP A 264 -39.93 -10.96 -36.35
CA ASP A 264 -40.64 -9.70 -36.40
C ASP A 264 -42.09 -9.91 -35.95
N THR A 265 -42.43 -9.39 -34.77
CA THR A 265 -43.73 -9.62 -34.12
C THR A 265 -44.81 -8.64 -34.56
N GLU A 266 -44.49 -7.68 -35.43
CA GLU A 266 -45.43 -6.65 -35.90
C GLU A 266 -46.23 -7.10 -37.14
N ASN A 267 -45.77 -8.15 -37.83
CA ASN A 267 -46.42 -8.71 -39.01
C ASN A 267 -47.22 -9.97 -38.67
N GLN A 268 -48.37 -10.18 -39.34
CA GLN A 268 -49.19 -11.40 -39.19
C GLN A 268 -48.51 -12.65 -39.78
N GLU A 269 -47.51 -12.46 -40.65
CA GLU A 269 -46.68 -13.51 -41.23
C GLU A 269 -45.32 -13.57 -40.52
N LEU A 270 -44.80 -14.78 -40.24
CA LEU A 270 -43.48 -14.96 -39.64
C LEU A 270 -42.40 -14.39 -40.57
N ARG A 271 -41.84 -13.25 -40.18
CA ARG A 271 -40.68 -12.63 -40.81
C ARG A 271 -39.56 -12.52 -39.80
N TYR A 272 -38.34 -12.36 -40.31
CA TYR A 272 -37.15 -12.19 -39.51
C TYR A 272 -36.54 -10.84 -39.81
N ARG A 273 -36.11 -10.13 -38.76
CA ARG A 273 -35.43 -8.85 -38.85
C ARG A 273 -34.04 -8.92 -38.25
N GLU A 274 -33.13 -8.15 -38.83
CA GLU A 274 -31.82 -7.93 -38.27
C GLU A 274 -31.95 -7.21 -36.91
N ASN A 275 -31.18 -7.67 -35.94
CA ASN A 275 -31.08 -7.09 -34.62
C ASN A 275 -29.61 -6.79 -34.32
N PHE A 276 -29.25 -5.51 -34.28
CA PHE A 276 -27.92 -5.09 -33.86
C PHE A 276 -27.86 -5.12 -32.34
N GLY A 277 -26.86 -5.81 -31.79
CA GLY A 277 -26.64 -5.82 -30.35
C GLY A 277 -25.92 -4.56 -29.85
N SER A 278 -25.84 -4.39 -28.53
CA SER A 278 -25.33 -3.19 -27.88
C SER A 278 -23.93 -2.77 -28.37
N PHE A 279 -23.06 -3.73 -28.69
CA PHE A 279 -21.73 -3.42 -29.25
C PHE A 279 -21.82 -2.87 -30.67
N SER A 280 -22.62 -3.50 -31.53
CA SER A 280 -22.76 -3.09 -32.92
C SER A 280 -23.46 -1.74 -33.04
N GLU A 281 -24.42 -1.43 -32.15
CA GLU A 281 -25.02 -0.10 -32.07
C GLU A 281 -23.99 0.96 -31.69
N ALA A 282 -23.17 0.70 -30.66
CA ALA A 282 -22.10 1.61 -30.25
C ALA A 282 -21.06 1.82 -31.36
N LEU A 283 -20.67 0.74 -32.04
CA LEU A 283 -19.73 0.81 -33.16
C LEU A 283 -20.31 1.58 -34.36
N LYS A 284 -21.57 1.31 -34.72
CA LYS A 284 -22.26 2.02 -35.80
C LYS A 284 -22.34 3.53 -35.52
N TYR A 285 -22.62 3.89 -34.27
CA TYR A 285 -22.59 5.30 -33.84
C TYR A 285 -21.18 5.88 -33.99
N ALA A 286 -20.15 5.19 -33.49
CA ALA A 286 -18.75 5.66 -33.55
C ALA A 286 -18.27 5.88 -34.98
N VAL A 287 -18.63 4.99 -35.92
CA VAL A 287 -18.30 5.13 -37.34
C VAL A 287 -19.00 6.35 -37.96
N GLY A 288 -20.24 6.65 -37.55
CA GLY A 288 -20.97 7.83 -38.01
C GLY A 288 -20.48 9.16 -37.41
N HIS A 289 -19.76 9.13 -36.29
CA HIS A 289 -19.36 10.31 -35.52
C HIS A 289 -17.86 10.29 -35.21
N ILE A 290 -17.01 10.39 -36.24
CA ILE A 290 -15.55 10.18 -36.13
C ILE A 290 -14.83 11.19 -35.21
N ASN A 291 -15.46 12.33 -34.91
CA ASN A 291 -14.91 13.37 -34.02
C ASN A 291 -15.38 13.21 -32.56
N GLU A 292 -16.25 12.24 -32.27
CA GLU A 292 -16.73 11.95 -30.93
C GLU A 292 -16.01 10.74 -30.36
N LYS A 293 -15.64 10.81 -29.07
CA LYS A 293 -15.19 9.63 -28.35
C LYS A 293 -16.40 8.80 -27.97
N VAL A 294 -16.34 7.49 -28.19
CA VAL A 294 -17.42 6.57 -27.82
C VAL A 294 -16.88 5.57 -26.81
N ILE A 295 -17.61 5.36 -25.72
CA ILE A 295 -17.27 4.39 -24.67
C ILE A 295 -18.46 3.45 -24.51
N LEU A 296 -18.17 2.15 -24.54
CA LEU A 296 -19.12 1.10 -24.17
C LEU A 296 -18.75 0.60 -22.76
N ILE A 297 -19.66 0.77 -21.82
CA ILE A 297 -19.56 0.25 -20.45
C ILE A 297 -20.32 -1.08 -20.40
N ILE A 298 -19.63 -2.13 -19.93
CA ILE A 298 -20.19 -3.45 -19.70
C ILE A 298 -20.11 -3.71 -18.19
N ASP A 299 -21.26 -3.84 -17.53
CA ASP A 299 -21.39 -4.15 -16.10
C ASP A 299 -21.74 -5.63 -15.88
#